data_AF-A0ABD0PB71-F1
#
_entry.id   AF-A0ABD0PB71-F1
#
_cell.length_a   1.000
_cell.length_b   1.000
_cell.length_c   1.000
_cell.angle_alpha   90.00
_cell.angle_beta   90.00
_cell.angle_gamma   90.00
#
_symmetry.space_group_name_H-M   'P 1'
#
loop_
_entity.id
_entity.type
_entity.pdbx_description
1 polymer ?
#
loop_
_entity_poly.entity_id
_entity_poly.type
_entity_poly.pdbx_seq_one_letter_code
_entity_poly.pdbx_strand_id
1 'polypeptide(L)' 'TEVEKEMCADEVYPSSVPCVVPCPKDCALSLWTEWSSCSQTCSSKTAEGKQMRTRAILAYNAGE' A
#
# COMPACT_ATOMS: atom_id res chain seq x y z
N THR A 1 -13.99 -28.61 40.13
CA THR A 1 -13.39 -27.50 40.88
C THR A 1 -13.62 -26.24 40.07
N GLU A 2 -14.75 -25.58 40.33
CA GLU A 2 -15.02 -24.26 39.74
C GLU A 2 -14.20 -23.25 40.53
N VAL A 3 -13.44 -22.42 39.82
CA VAL A 3 -12.70 -21.32 40.44
C VAL A 3 -13.71 -20.22 40.73
N GLU A 4 -13.82 -19.83 42.00
CA GLU A 4 -14.67 -18.73 42.44
C GLU A 4 -14.24 -17.44 41.72
N LYS A 5 -15.21 -16.75 41.09
CA LYS A 5 -14.99 -15.54 40.29
C LYS A 5 -14.21 -14.44 41.01
N GLU A 6 -14.20 -14.48 42.34
CA GLU A 6 -13.49 -13.55 43.22
C GLU A 6 -11.96 -13.68 43.17
N MET A 7 -11.45 -14.78 42.60
CA MET A 7 -10.03 -14.98 42.34
C MET A 7 -9.57 -14.46 40.97
N CYS A 8 -10.51 -14.04 40.12
CA CYS A 8 -10.17 -13.24 38.96
C CYS A 8 -9.96 -11.81 39.46
N ALA A 9 -8.72 -11.31 39.41
CA ALA A 9 -8.52 -9.87 39.45
C ALA A 9 -9.43 -9.30 38.36
N ASP A 10 -10.28 -8.32 38.68
CA ASP A 10 -11.11 -7.63 37.68
C ASP A 10 -10.22 -7.39 36.47
N GLU A 11 -10.45 -8.17 35.43
CA GLU A 11 -9.69 -8.08 34.21
C GLU A 11 -10.12 -6.74 33.65
N VAL A 12 -9.37 -5.69 34.00
CA VAL A 12 -9.36 -4.42 33.30
C VAL A 12 -8.74 -4.76 31.95
N TYR A 13 -9.50 -5.48 31.14
CA TYR A 13 -9.22 -5.66 29.75
C TYR A 13 -9.10 -4.24 29.21
N PRO A 14 -7.93 -3.85 28.68
CA PRO A 14 -7.80 -2.53 28.09
C PRO A 14 -8.94 -2.39 27.08
N SER A 15 -9.75 -1.35 27.25
CA SER A 15 -10.84 -1.09 26.33
C SER A 15 -10.25 -1.03 24.93
N SER A 16 -10.89 -1.72 23.98
CA SER A 16 -10.41 -1.73 22.60
C SER A 16 -10.35 -0.30 22.10
N VAL A 17 -9.14 0.23 21.92
CA VAL A 17 -8.96 1.56 21.36
C VAL A 17 -9.21 1.50 19.85
N PRO A 18 -9.93 2.47 19.28
CA PRO A 18 -10.11 2.53 17.84
C PRO A 18 -8.75 2.77 17.18
N CYS A 19 -8.33 1.80 16.37
CA CYS A 19 -7.17 1.90 15.50
C CYS A 19 -7.54 2.82 14.32
N VAL A 20 -7.16 4.10 14.40
CA VAL A 20 -7.29 5.03 13.28
C VAL A 20 -5.97 5.06 12.54
N VAL A 21 -5.88 4.26 11.47
CA VAL A 21 -4.80 4.42 10.48
C VAL A 21 -5.24 5.54 9.54
N PRO A 22 -4.50 6.67 9.46
CA PRO A 22 -4.79 7.68 8.47
C PRO A 22 -4.67 7.03 7.11
N CYS A 23 -5.80 6.82 6.44
CA CYS A 23 -5.77 6.37 5.06
C CYS A 23 -5.19 7.54 4.26
N PRO A 24 -4.09 7.34 3.52
CA PRO A 24 -3.57 8.41 2.69
C PRO A 24 -4.67 8.84 1.73
N LYS A 25 -4.80 10.16 1.52
CA LYS A 25 -5.75 10.73 0.55
C LYS A 25 -5.36 10.39 -0.89
N ASP A 26 -4.10 10.00 -1.10
CA ASP A 26 -3.55 9.55 -2.36
C ASP A 26 -3.16 8.06 -2.30
N CYS A 27 -3.41 7.33 -3.38
CA CYS A 27 -3.12 5.91 -3.43
C CYS A 27 -1.63 5.67 -3.11
N ALA A 28 -1.34 4.66 -2.29
CA ALA A 28 0.03 4.23 -2.09
C ALA A 28 0.49 3.46 -3.33
N LEU A 29 1.62 3.82 -3.91
CA LEU A 29 2.13 3.25 -5.16
C LEU A 29 3.45 2.54 -4.94
N SER A 30 3.72 1.51 -5.73
CA SER A 30 5.02 0.83 -5.72
C SER A 30 6.13 1.73 -6.26
N LEU A 31 7.37 1.28 -6.10
CA LEU A 31 8.46 1.78 -6.92
C LEU A 31 8.15 1.55 -8.40
N TRP A 32 8.65 2.44 -9.24
CA TRP A 32 8.60 2.26 -10.68
C TRP A 32 9.46 1.06 -11.09
N THR A 33 9.03 0.36 -12.13
CA THR A 33 9.93 -0.55 -12.86
C THR A 33 11.07 0.23 -13.50
N GLU A 34 12.12 -0.48 -13.86
CA GLU A 34 13.11 0.02 -14.81
C GLU A 34 12.43 0.45 -16.12
N TRP A 35 13.07 1.40 -16.80
CA TRP A 35 12.64 1.84 -18.11
C TRP A 35 12.82 0.73 -19.14
N SER A 36 11.88 0.63 -20.07
CA SER A 36 12.02 -0.23 -21.24
C SER A 36 13.18 0.22 -22.12
N SER A 37 13.63 -0.68 -23.00
CA SER A 37 14.44 -0.26 -24.14
C SER A 37 13.68 0.74 -25.01
N CYS A 38 14.42 1.58 -25.73
CA CYS A 38 13.83 2.54 -26.65
C CYS A 38 13.17 1.82 -27.83
N SER A 39 11.96 2.24 -28.22
CA SER A 39 11.22 1.62 -29.33
C SER A 39 11.95 1.72 -30.67
N GLN A 40 12.76 2.78 -30.85
CA GLN A 40 13.56 3.03 -32.03
C GLN A 40 14.97 3.44 -31.67
N THR A 41 15.93 3.01 -32.49
CA THR A 41 17.30 3.50 -32.45
C THR A 41 17.41 4.81 -33.24
N CYS A 42 18.33 5.70 -32.84
CA CYS A 42 18.54 6.99 -33.50
C CYS A 42 18.91 6.89 -34.99
N SER A 43 19.34 5.70 -35.44
CA SER A 43 19.59 5.40 -36.85
C SER A 43 18.33 5.40 -37.71
N SER A 44 17.14 5.24 -37.13
CA SER A 44 15.89 5.12 -37.87
C SER A 44 15.51 6.42 -38.60
N LYS A 45 15.94 7.61 -38.12
CA LYS A 45 15.71 8.98 -38.65
C LYS A 45 14.28 9.39 -39.06
N THR A 46 13.33 8.47 -39.09
CA THR A 46 11.96 8.62 -39.60
C THR A 46 10.92 8.63 -38.50
N ALA A 47 11.29 8.23 -37.28
CA ALA A 47 10.40 8.20 -36.12
C ALA A 47 11.18 8.47 -34.82
N GLU A 48 10.50 9.10 -33.87
CA GLU A 48 11.00 9.31 -32.51
C GLU A 48 10.92 8.00 -31.71
N GLY A 49 11.95 7.74 -30.91
CA GLY A 49 11.97 6.61 -30.00
C GLY A 49 11.21 6.92 -28.70
N LYS A 50 10.49 5.93 -28.17
CA LYS A 50 9.75 6.02 -26.91
C LYS A 50 10.23 4.97 -25.91
N GLN A 51 10.19 5.30 -24.63
CA GLN A 51 10.39 4.35 -23.53
C GLN A 51 9.16 4.35 -22.62
N MET A 52 8.92 3.21 -21.97
CA MET A 52 7.80 3.01 -21.06
C MET A 52 8.29 2.42 -19.74
N ARG A 53 7.62 2.77 -18.64
CA ARG A 53 7.75 2.11 -17.35
C ARG A 53 6.39 2.02 -16.68
N THR A 54 6.25 1.11 -15.72
CA THR A 54 4.98 0.87 -15.03
C THR A 54 5.19 0.85 -13.52
N ARG A 55 4.11 1.05 -12.76
CA ARG A 55 4.08 0.85 -11.29
C ARG A 55 2.69 0.38 -10.88
N ALA A 56 2.61 -0.32 -9.76
CA ALA A 56 1.36 -0.83 -9.22
C ALA A 56 0.79 0.10 -8.15
N ILE A 57 -0.54 0.06 -7.99
CA ILE A 57 -1.21 0.60 -6.81
C ILE A 57 -1.11 -0.46 -5.71
N LEU A 58 -0.47 -0.11 -4.59
CA LEU A 58 -0.30 -0.98 -3.43
C LEU A 58 -1.45 -0.83 -2.43
N ALA A 59 -2.01 0.38 -2.32
CA ALA A 59 -3.22 0.63 -1.55
C ALA A 59 -4.04 1.71 -2.24
N TYR A 60 -5.33 1.44 -2.43
CA TYR A 60 -6.28 2.43 -2.91
C TYR A 60 -6.62 3.40 -1.78
N ASN A 61 -7.02 4.61 -2.17
CA ASN A 61 -7.63 5.53 -1.24
C ASN A 61 -8.87 4.89 -0.60
N ALA A 62 -8.98 5.01 0.72
CA ALA A 62 -10.22 4.71 1.41
C ALA A 62 -11.19 5.89 1.18
N GLY A 63 -11.81 5.92 0.00
CA GLY A 63 -12.76 6.96 -0.35
C GLY A 63 -13.24 6.85 -1.79
N GLU A 64 -14.33 6.11 -1.97
CA GLU A 64 -15.54 6.67 -2.58
C GLU A 64 -16.76 6.13 -1.82
#